data_AF-A0A0D2FVZ5-F1
#
_entry.id   AF-A0A0D2FVZ5-F1
#
_cell.length_a   1.000
_cell.length_b   1.000
_cell.length_c   1.000
_cell.angle_alpha   90.00
_cell.angle_beta   90.00
_cell.angle_gamma   90.00
#
_symmetry.space_group_name_H-M   'P 1'
#
loop_
_entity.id
_entity.type
_entity.pdbx_description
1 polymer ?
#
loop_
_entity_poly.entity_id
_entity_poly.type
_entity_poly.pdbx_seq_one_letter_code
_entity_poly.pdbx_strand_id
1 'polypeptide(L)'
;MADQNPALPQPDFDRLNQSTQVFAEETAKLRNIPSLSQSNEILDTLRQFNAQFTQINNRLDQVNVQFTQVNTRLDQVNARFNQVDDQFNQVSNQFNQVNNQFNQVNNQFNQVNNQFNQVNDRLNQVNNRLNRLDTNLSNLRTEIRARDSNSIARVQNAHLVKDSDTLLPLVNPETGDDAQGFPAKPRDIQGMTTGALSALLLSLGQSDDGNKPQKIRRLRRFVGLQETPVHT
;
A
#
# COMPACT_ATOMS: atom_id res chain seq x y z
N MET A 1 60.88 108.47 103.95
CA MET A 1 61.01 109.49 102.89
C MET A 1 60.49 108.88 101.59
N ALA A 2 59.67 109.65 100.87
CA ALA A 2 59.27 109.49 99.45
C ALA A 2 58.42 108.27 99.04
N ASP A 3 57.11 108.50 99.09
CA ASP A 3 56.10 108.30 98.04
C ASP A 3 56.63 107.98 96.62
N GLN A 4 56.27 106.81 96.06
CA GLN A 4 56.12 106.54 94.61
C GLN A 4 55.18 105.34 94.39
N ASN A 5 53.90 105.62 94.13
CA ASN A 5 52.92 104.66 93.61
C ASN A 5 53.01 104.66 92.06
N PRO A 6 53.48 103.60 91.40
CA PRO A 6 53.51 103.58 89.94
C PRO A 6 52.07 103.43 89.42
N ALA A 7 51.60 104.44 88.69
CA ALA A 7 50.27 104.46 88.10
C ALA A 7 50.01 103.17 87.30
N LEU A 8 49.07 102.37 87.77
CA LEU A 8 48.61 101.15 87.09
C LEU A 8 48.10 101.51 85.69
N PRO A 9 48.29 100.63 84.69
CA PRO A 9 47.77 100.85 83.34
C PRO A 9 46.27 101.19 83.37
N GLN A 10 45.88 102.27 82.70
CA GLN A 10 44.49 102.70 82.60
C GLN A 10 43.76 101.85 81.54
N PRO A 11 42.46 101.58 81.71
CA PRO A 11 41.66 100.86 80.71
C PRO A 11 41.63 101.59 79.36
N ASP A 12 41.77 100.83 78.26
CA ASP A 12 41.59 101.33 76.89
C ASP A 12 40.11 101.21 76.50
N PHE A 13 39.39 102.32 76.63
CA PHE A 13 37.95 102.38 76.36
C PHE A 13 37.60 102.26 74.87
N ASP A 14 38.52 102.61 73.97
CA ASP A 14 38.31 102.49 72.52
C ASP A 14 38.38 101.03 72.09
N ARG A 15 39.35 100.27 72.61
CA ARG A 15 39.39 98.81 72.44
C ARG A 15 38.17 98.12 73.04
N LEU A 16 37.73 98.57 74.21
CA LEU A 16 36.51 98.05 74.84
C LEU A 16 35.29 98.27 73.94
N ASN A 17 35.11 99.48 73.40
CA ASN A 17 33.99 99.81 72.52
C ASN A 17 34.03 99.05 71.18
N GLN A 18 35.22 98.86 70.59
CA GLN A 18 35.37 98.01 69.41
C GLN A 18 35.04 96.56 69.72
N SER A 19 35.49 96.03 70.87
CA SER A 19 35.19 94.66 71.28
C SER A 19 33.70 94.42 71.48
N THR A 20 32.96 95.41 72.02
CA THR A 20 31.51 95.30 72.22
C THR A 20 30.75 95.41 70.90
N GLN A 21 31.21 96.21 69.94
CA GLN A 21 30.63 96.28 68.60
C GLN A 21 30.84 94.97 67.82
N VAL A 22 32.07 94.45 67.78
CA VAL A 22 32.38 93.16 67.15
C VAL A 22 31.56 92.04 67.80
N PHE A 23 31.48 92.03 69.14
CA PHE A 23 30.63 91.07 69.85
C PHE A 23 29.17 91.18 69.41
N ALA A 24 28.61 92.39 69.34
CA ALA A 24 27.22 92.64 68.92
C ALA A 24 26.94 92.21 67.48
N GLU A 25 27.86 92.49 66.55
CA GLU A 25 27.76 92.07 65.15
C GLU A 25 27.80 90.54 65.02
N GLU A 26 28.71 89.86 65.73
CA GLU A 26 28.76 88.39 65.75
C GLU A 26 27.53 87.78 66.45
N THR A 27 26.98 88.42 67.49
CA THR A 27 25.72 87.96 68.11
C THR A 27 24.53 88.13 67.17
N ALA A 28 24.51 89.16 66.32
CA ALA A 28 23.46 89.34 65.33
C ALA A 28 23.45 88.22 64.27
N LYS A 29 24.64 87.69 63.92
CA LYS A 29 24.78 86.54 63.00
C LYS A 29 24.23 85.23 63.57
N LEU A 30 24.04 85.10 64.88
CA LEU A 30 23.42 83.91 65.49
C LEU A 30 21.98 83.68 64.99
N ARG A 31 21.28 84.72 64.49
CA ARG A 31 19.95 84.58 63.87
C ARG A 31 19.98 83.85 62.52
N ASN A 32 21.16 83.76 61.88
CA ASN A 32 21.36 83.00 60.65
C ASN A 32 21.66 81.51 60.93
N ILE A 33 21.85 81.12 62.19
CA ILE A 33 21.97 79.72 62.58
C ILE A 33 20.55 79.16 62.70
N PRO A 34 20.24 78.02 62.06
CA PRO A 34 18.95 77.37 62.22
C PRO A 34 18.63 77.17 63.70
N SER A 35 17.38 77.41 64.09
CA SER A 35 16.97 77.11 65.46
C SER A 35 17.12 75.61 65.74
N LEU A 36 17.25 75.25 67.02
CA LEU A 36 17.25 73.85 67.44
C LEU A 36 15.97 73.11 66.97
N SER A 37 14.83 73.81 66.87
CA SER A 37 13.58 73.25 66.34
C SER A 37 13.67 72.90 64.85
N GLN A 38 14.21 73.79 64.01
CA GLN A 38 14.42 73.52 62.57
C GLN A 38 15.40 72.36 62.36
N SER A 39 16.46 72.27 63.18
CA SER A 39 17.41 71.15 63.12
C SER A 39 16.76 69.81 63.45
N ASN A 40 15.84 69.78 64.43
CA ASN A 40 15.09 68.56 64.77
C ASN A 40 14.13 68.15 63.65
N GLU A 41 13.44 69.09 63.00
CA GLU A 41 12.57 68.82 61.85
C GLU A 41 13.34 68.22 60.66
N ILE A 42 14.55 68.72 60.39
CA ILE A 42 15.44 68.16 59.36
C ILE A 42 15.85 66.73 59.72
N LEU A 43 16.23 66.46 60.97
CA LEU A 43 16.57 65.12 61.42
C LEU A 43 15.39 64.15 61.30
N ASP A 44 14.18 64.59 61.64
CA ASP A 44 12.96 63.79 61.49
C ASP A 44 12.65 63.48 60.03
N THR A 45 12.81 64.46 59.15
CA THR A 45 12.67 64.27 57.70
C THR A 45 13.69 63.26 57.16
N LEU A 46 14.95 63.33 57.60
CA LEU A 46 15.99 62.37 57.23
C LEU A 46 15.70 60.95 57.74
N ARG A 47 15.19 60.82 58.98
CA ARG A 47 14.74 59.53 59.51
C ARG A 47 13.60 58.95 58.69
N GLN A 48 12.62 59.78 58.32
CA GLN A 48 11.50 59.36 57.47
C GLN A 48 11.98 58.93 56.09
N PHE A 49 12.91 59.67 55.48
CA PHE A 49 13.50 59.31 54.19
C PHE A 49 14.25 57.98 54.26
N ASN A 50 15.04 57.76 55.30
CA ASN A 50 15.76 56.49 55.49
C ASN A 50 14.81 55.30 55.69
N ALA A 51 13.71 55.51 56.41
CA ALA A 51 12.65 54.51 56.56
C ALA A 51 11.98 54.18 55.22
N GLN A 52 11.66 55.19 54.41
CA GLN A 52 11.13 54.99 53.05
C GLN A 52 12.12 54.26 52.14
N PHE A 53 13.40 54.60 52.20
CA PHE A 53 14.45 53.95 51.43
C PHE A 53 14.59 52.46 51.80
N THR A 54 14.55 52.16 53.09
CA THR A 54 14.53 50.78 53.60
C THR A 54 13.31 50.02 53.09
N GLN A 55 12.13 50.65 53.09
CA GLN A 55 10.91 50.03 52.55
C GLN A 55 11.02 49.76 51.04
N ILE A 56 11.63 50.67 50.27
CA ILE A 56 11.88 50.49 48.83
C ILE A 56 12.82 49.30 48.60
N ASN A 57 13.93 49.22 49.33
CA ASN A 57 14.87 48.10 49.22
C ASN A 57 14.19 46.76 49.49
N ASN A 58 13.41 46.68 50.57
CA ASN A 58 12.64 45.46 50.88
C ASN A 58 11.66 45.09 49.76
N ARG A 59 11.02 46.07 49.11
CA ARG A 59 10.14 45.82 47.95
C ARG A 59 10.91 45.34 46.73
N LEU A 60 12.10 45.90 46.46
CA LEU A 60 12.96 45.46 45.36
C LEU A 60 13.46 44.03 45.57
N ASP A 61 13.82 43.66 46.81
CA ASP A 61 14.20 42.29 47.16
C ASP A 61 13.05 41.32 46.92
N GLN A 62 11.82 41.67 47.32
CA GLN A 62 10.62 40.88 47.04
C GLN A 62 10.38 40.71 45.54
N VAL A 63 10.55 41.78 44.76
CA VAL A 63 10.43 41.73 43.30
C VAL A 63 11.49 40.80 42.69
N ASN A 64 12.74 40.85 43.14
CA ASN A 64 13.79 39.94 42.69
C ASN A 64 13.47 38.47 42.98
N VAL A 65 12.91 38.18 44.17
CA VAL A 65 12.44 36.84 44.51
C VAL A 65 11.32 36.40 43.56
N GLN A 66 10.36 37.27 43.27
CA GLN A 66 9.28 36.97 42.32
C GLN A 66 9.80 36.72 40.91
N PHE A 67 10.73 37.52 40.40
CA PHE A 67 11.38 37.28 39.10
C PHE A 67 12.09 35.94 39.04
N THR A 68 12.79 35.56 40.11
CA THR A 68 13.46 34.26 40.20
C THR A 68 12.47 33.10 40.14
N GLN A 69 11.30 33.24 40.80
CA GLN A 69 10.23 32.26 40.74
C GLN A 69 9.61 32.17 39.34
N VAL A 70 9.42 33.30 38.67
CA VAL A 70 8.92 33.34 37.28
C VAL A 70 9.89 32.64 36.34
N ASN A 71 11.20 32.92 36.42
CA ASN A 71 12.20 32.24 35.59
C ASN A 71 12.19 30.73 35.81
N THR A 72 12.15 30.27 37.06
CA THR A 72 12.04 28.84 37.38
C THR A 72 10.80 28.21 36.75
N ARG A 73 9.65 28.90 36.76
CA ARG A 73 8.42 28.41 36.11
C ARG A 73 8.54 28.36 34.59
N LEU A 74 9.19 29.34 33.97
CA LEU A 74 9.44 29.35 32.53
C LEU A 74 10.35 28.20 32.11
N ASP A 75 11.39 27.90 32.89
CA ASP A 75 12.27 26.76 32.64
C ASP A 75 11.51 25.43 32.72
N GLN A 76 10.61 25.28 33.68
CA GLN A 76 9.73 24.11 33.79
C GLN A 76 8.77 24.00 32.60
N VAL A 77 8.23 25.11 32.13
CA VAL A 77 7.36 25.15 30.94
C VAL A 77 8.15 24.73 29.69
N ASN A 78 9.37 25.25 29.49
CA ASN A 78 10.24 24.86 28.38
C ASN A 78 10.58 23.37 28.42
N ALA A 79 10.89 22.82 29.60
CA ALA A 79 11.13 21.39 29.76
C ALA A 79 9.92 20.54 29.36
N ARG A 80 8.70 20.99 29.70
CA ARG A 80 7.46 20.32 29.30
C ARG A 80 7.22 20.40 27.78
N PHE A 81 7.54 21.51 27.14
CA PHE A 81 7.44 21.61 25.68
C PHE A 81 8.38 20.64 24.98
N ASN A 82 9.63 20.55 25.44
CA ASN A 82 10.59 19.58 24.89
C ASN A 82 10.07 18.13 25.02
N GLN A 83 9.47 17.77 26.16
CA GLN A 83 8.86 16.45 26.35
C GLN A 83 7.69 16.18 25.40
N VAL A 84 6.88 17.20 25.11
CA VAL A 84 5.78 17.10 24.15
C VAL A 84 6.32 16.89 22.74
N ASP A 85 7.36 17.63 22.34
CA ASP A 85 8.00 17.46 21.03
C ASP A 85 8.59 16.05 20.87
N ASP A 86 9.24 15.52 21.90
CA ASP A 86 9.74 14.14 21.91
C ASP A 86 8.60 13.11 21.74
N GLN A 87 7.47 13.33 22.40
CA GLN A 87 6.29 12.47 22.25
C GLN A 87 5.71 12.54 20.83
N PHE A 88 5.62 13.72 20.23
CA PHE A 88 5.18 13.87 18.84
C PHE A 88 6.11 13.15 17.87
N ASN A 89 7.43 13.24 18.07
CA ASN A 89 8.41 12.52 17.26
C ASN A 89 8.24 11.00 17.38
N GLN A 90 8.00 10.49 18.59
CA GLN A 90 7.72 9.05 18.80
C GLN A 90 6.45 8.60 18.08
N VAL A 91 5.36 9.36 18.19
CA VAL A 91 4.09 9.06 17.51
C VAL A 91 4.27 9.08 15.99
N SER A 92 4.99 10.07 15.44
CA SER A 92 5.29 10.15 14.01
C SER A 92 6.05 8.91 13.52
N ASN A 93 7.06 8.46 14.28
CA ASN A 93 7.81 7.25 13.97
C ASN A 93 6.93 5.98 14.00
N GLN A 94 6.01 5.88 14.97
CA GLN A 94 5.05 4.77 15.02
C GLN A 94 4.11 4.76 13.81
N PHE A 95 3.59 5.92 13.40
CA PHE A 95 2.77 6.04 12.20
C PHE A 95 3.52 5.60 10.94
N ASN A 96 4.79 5.99 10.81
CA ASN A 96 5.64 5.55 9.68
C ASN A 96 5.82 4.03 9.67
N GLN A 97 6.02 3.40 10.84
CA GLN A 97 6.13 1.95 10.95
C GLN A 97 4.83 1.24 10.55
N VAL A 98 3.68 1.72 11.03
CA VAL A 98 2.36 1.17 10.66
C VAL A 98 2.11 1.30 9.15
N ASN A 99 2.45 2.45 8.56
CA ASN A 99 2.29 2.65 7.12
C ASN A 99 3.15 1.67 6.31
N ASN A 100 4.39 1.43 6.75
CA ASN A 100 5.26 0.44 6.12
C ASN A 100 4.71 -0.99 6.24
N GLN A 101 4.16 -1.37 7.39
CA GLN A 101 3.50 -2.67 7.55
C GLN A 101 2.28 -2.81 6.64
N PHE A 102 1.47 -1.77 6.52
CA PHE A 102 0.31 -1.77 5.62
C PHE A 102 0.72 -1.97 4.15
N ASN A 103 1.78 -1.29 3.72
CA ASN A 103 2.34 -1.48 2.38
C ASN A 103 2.83 -2.91 2.14
N GLN A 104 3.46 -3.55 3.14
CA GLN A 104 3.88 -4.94 3.04
C GLN A 104 2.69 -5.90 2.91
N VAL A 105 1.65 -5.71 3.73
CA VAL A 105 0.42 -6.52 3.64
C VAL A 105 -0.25 -6.37 2.28
N ASN A 106 -0.33 -5.14 1.75
CA ASN A 106 -0.91 -4.89 0.43
C ASN A 106 -0.12 -5.61 -0.69
N ASN A 107 1.21 -5.61 -0.60
CA ASN A 107 2.05 -6.35 -1.54
C ASN A 107 1.85 -7.86 -1.46
N GLN A 108 1.71 -8.42 -0.25
CA GLN A 108 1.40 -9.84 -0.07
C GLN A 108 0.03 -10.19 -0.66
N PHE A 109 -0.99 -9.35 -0.45
CA PHE A 109 -2.32 -9.57 -1.02
C PHE A 109 -2.28 -9.60 -2.56
N ASN A 110 -1.54 -8.68 -3.17
CA ASN A 110 -1.34 -8.67 -4.63
C ASN A 110 -0.66 -9.95 -5.14
N GLN A 111 0.34 -10.47 -4.41
CA GLN A 111 1.00 -11.73 -4.75
C GLN A 111 0.04 -12.93 -4.69
N VAL A 112 -0.77 -13.01 -3.63
CA VAL A 112 -1.79 -14.07 -3.47
C VAL A 112 -2.82 -14.00 -4.61
N ASN A 113 -3.28 -12.80 -4.97
CA ASN A 113 -4.24 -12.63 -6.07
C ASN A 113 -3.66 -13.11 -7.41
N ASN A 114 -2.39 -12.81 -7.68
CA ASN A 114 -1.70 -13.30 -8.88
C ASN A 114 -1.56 -14.83 -8.88
N GLN A 115 -1.25 -15.45 -7.74
CA GLN A 115 -1.21 -16.91 -7.63
C GLN A 115 -2.58 -17.53 -7.89
N PHE A 116 -3.66 -16.92 -7.38
CA PHE A 116 -5.01 -17.40 -7.61
C PHE A 116 -5.39 -17.37 -9.10
N ASN A 117 -5.06 -16.28 -9.80
CA ASN A 117 -5.26 -16.17 -11.24
C ASN A 117 -4.52 -17.27 -12.02
N GLN A 118 -3.25 -17.54 -11.67
CA GLN A 118 -2.47 -18.62 -12.30
C GLN A 118 -3.08 -20.00 -12.06
N VAL A 119 -3.60 -20.26 -10.85
CA VAL A 119 -4.31 -21.51 -10.55
C VAL A 119 -5.57 -21.63 -11.40
N ASN A 120 -6.35 -20.57 -11.54
CA ASN A 120 -7.56 -20.56 -12.35
C ASN A 120 -7.26 -20.84 -13.84
N ASP A 121 -6.20 -20.24 -14.39
CA ASP A 121 -5.77 -20.51 -15.76
C ASP A 121 -5.35 -21.97 -15.97
N ARG A 122 -4.63 -22.55 -15.00
CA ARG A 122 -4.26 -23.97 -15.04
C ARG A 122 -5.49 -24.87 -14.99
N LEU A 123 -6.48 -24.55 -14.16
CA LEU A 123 -7.73 -25.31 -14.10
C LEU A 123 -8.49 -25.24 -15.43
N ASN A 124 -8.57 -24.08 -16.06
CA ASN A 124 -9.18 -23.92 -17.38
C ASN A 124 -8.46 -24.76 -18.44
N GLN A 125 -7.13 -24.79 -18.42
CA GLN A 125 -6.35 -25.63 -19.33
C GLN A 125 -6.60 -27.13 -19.10
N VAL A 126 -6.70 -27.57 -17.84
CA VAL A 126 -7.05 -28.96 -17.50
C VAL A 126 -8.44 -29.30 -18.01
N ASN A 127 -9.44 -28.46 -17.77
CA ASN A 127 -10.82 -28.67 -18.26
C ASN A 127 -10.85 -28.80 -19.79
N ASN A 128 -10.13 -27.94 -20.51
CA ASN A 128 -10.04 -28.03 -21.97
C ASN A 128 -9.38 -29.34 -22.44
N ARG A 129 -8.37 -29.83 -21.72
CA ARG A 129 -7.73 -31.13 -22.03
C ARG A 129 -8.69 -32.29 -21.77
N LEU A 130 -9.45 -32.24 -20.68
CA LEU A 130 -10.46 -33.26 -20.36
C LEU A 130 -11.56 -33.31 -21.43
N ASN A 131 -12.11 -32.17 -21.84
CA ASN A 131 -13.12 -32.11 -22.91
C ASN A 131 -12.62 -32.70 -24.24
N ARG A 132 -11.35 -32.48 -24.58
CA ARG A 132 -10.72 -33.09 -25.77
C ARG A 132 -10.56 -34.60 -25.62
N LEU A 133 -10.16 -35.07 -24.44
CA LEU A 133 -10.07 -36.49 -24.15
C LEU A 133 -11.44 -37.16 -24.26
N ASP A 134 -12.49 -36.55 -23.73
CA ASP A 134 -13.86 -37.08 -23.81
C ASP A 134 -14.34 -37.19 -25.26
N THR A 135 -14.05 -36.18 -26.08
CA THR A 135 -14.35 -36.21 -27.52
C THR A 135 -13.59 -37.33 -28.24
N ASN A 136 -12.28 -37.46 -27.98
CA ASN A 136 -11.46 -38.51 -28.56
C ASN A 136 -11.93 -39.90 -28.15
N LEU A 137 -12.29 -40.09 -26.87
CA LEU A 137 -12.83 -41.36 -26.38
C LEU A 137 -14.19 -41.70 -27.01
N SER A 138 -15.04 -40.70 -27.21
CA SER A 138 -16.31 -40.87 -27.93
C SER A 138 -16.08 -41.32 -29.38
N ASN A 139 -15.16 -40.65 -30.09
CA ASN A 139 -14.83 -40.99 -31.47
C ASN A 139 -14.25 -42.40 -31.59
N LEU A 140 -13.29 -42.75 -30.72
CA LEU A 140 -12.71 -44.10 -30.66
C LEU A 140 -13.78 -45.17 -30.40
N ARG A 141 -14.75 -44.88 -29.51
CA ARG A 141 -15.86 -45.81 -29.23
C ARG A 141 -16.73 -46.02 -30.47
N THR A 142 -16.99 -44.97 -31.25
CA THR A 142 -17.73 -45.06 -32.52
C THR A 142 -16.95 -45.86 -33.55
N GLU A 143 -15.68 -45.54 -33.76
CA GLU A 143 -14.80 -46.23 -34.70
C GLU A 143 -14.69 -47.74 -34.40
N ILE A 144 -14.52 -48.12 -33.13
CA ILE A 144 -14.45 -49.53 -32.71
C ILE A 144 -15.75 -50.26 -33.05
N ARG A 145 -16.91 -49.69 -32.68
CA ARG A 145 -18.22 -50.28 -33.00
C ARG A 145 -18.44 -50.44 -34.50
N ALA A 146 -18.10 -49.41 -35.27
CA ALA A 146 -18.24 -49.42 -36.72
C ALA A 146 -17.31 -50.46 -37.35
N ARG A 147 -16.06 -50.56 -36.87
CA ARG A 147 -15.11 -51.58 -37.31
C ARG A 147 -15.61 -52.99 -37.02
N ASP A 148 -16.13 -53.25 -35.84
CA ASP A 148 -16.66 -54.56 -35.45
C ASP A 148 -17.87 -54.93 -36.32
N SER A 149 -18.82 -54.01 -36.50
CA SER A 149 -19.99 -54.19 -37.38
C SER A 149 -19.56 -54.48 -38.83
N ASN A 150 -18.65 -53.66 -39.37
CA ASN A 150 -18.14 -53.84 -40.72
C ASN A 150 -17.35 -55.14 -40.89
N SER A 151 -16.60 -55.58 -39.88
CA SER A 151 -15.89 -56.85 -39.91
C SER A 151 -16.87 -58.02 -40.04
N ILE A 152 -17.96 -58.00 -39.26
CA ILE A 152 -19.03 -59.00 -39.35
C ILE A 152 -19.70 -58.97 -40.73
N ALA A 153 -20.07 -57.77 -41.22
CA ALA A 153 -20.71 -57.61 -42.52
C ALA A 153 -19.86 -58.15 -43.67
N ARG A 154 -18.55 -57.86 -43.67
CA ARG A 154 -17.62 -58.38 -44.69
C ARG A 154 -17.50 -59.89 -44.66
N VAL A 155 -17.40 -60.49 -43.48
CA VAL A 155 -17.33 -61.95 -43.34
C VAL A 155 -18.61 -62.58 -43.87
N GLN A 156 -19.79 -62.03 -43.58
CA GLN A 156 -21.05 -62.53 -44.12
C GLN A 156 -21.12 -62.36 -45.65
N ASN A 157 -20.78 -61.17 -46.15
CA ASN A 157 -20.79 -60.87 -47.59
C ASN A 157 -19.81 -61.75 -48.38
N ALA A 158 -18.70 -62.20 -47.77
CA ALA A 158 -17.73 -63.09 -48.41
C ALA A 158 -18.26 -64.49 -48.70
N HIS A 159 -19.34 -64.92 -48.03
CA HIS A 159 -20.01 -66.18 -48.29
C HIS A 159 -21.07 -66.08 -49.39
N LEU A 160 -21.36 -64.88 -49.91
CA LEU A 160 -22.33 -64.70 -50.98
C LEU A 160 -21.75 -65.13 -52.32
N VAL A 161 -22.54 -65.90 -53.08
CA VAL A 161 -22.09 -66.50 -54.35
C VAL A 161 -22.90 -65.95 -55.53
N LYS A 162 -24.19 -65.65 -55.33
CA LYS A 162 -25.05 -65.18 -56.41
C LYS A 162 -25.10 -63.66 -56.41
N ASP A 163 -25.10 -63.09 -57.61
CA ASP A 163 -25.26 -61.65 -57.80
C ASP A 163 -26.65 -61.12 -57.39
N SER A 164 -27.61 -62.02 -57.12
CA SER A 164 -28.94 -61.70 -56.59
C SER A 164 -29.03 -61.71 -55.06
N ASP A 165 -27.99 -62.19 -54.36
CA ASP A 165 -28.00 -62.29 -52.90
C ASP A 165 -28.05 -60.90 -52.26
N THR A 166 -28.56 -60.82 -51.03
CA THR A 166 -28.68 -59.55 -50.29
C THR A 166 -27.38 -59.27 -49.56
N LEU A 167 -26.78 -58.11 -49.83
CA LEU A 167 -25.61 -57.63 -49.09
C LEU A 167 -26.02 -57.14 -47.71
N LEU A 168 -25.24 -57.50 -46.70
CA LEU A 168 -25.30 -56.82 -45.42
C LEU A 168 -24.59 -55.46 -45.55
N PRO A 169 -25.25 -54.34 -45.21
CA PRO A 169 -24.67 -53.02 -45.36
C PRO A 169 -23.49 -52.81 -44.41
N LEU A 170 -22.52 -52.04 -44.87
CA LEU A 170 -21.45 -51.51 -44.03
C LEU A 170 -21.90 -50.17 -43.44
N VAL A 171 -21.32 -49.80 -42.30
CA VAL A 171 -21.50 -48.52 -41.62
C VAL A 171 -20.29 -47.61 -41.82
N ASN A 172 -20.50 -46.29 -41.74
CA ASN A 172 -19.43 -45.29 -41.79
C ASN A 172 -18.56 -45.39 -40.52
N PRO A 173 -17.22 -45.54 -40.64
CA PRO A 173 -16.33 -45.65 -39.48
C PRO A 173 -16.28 -44.39 -38.60
N GLU A 174 -16.56 -43.21 -39.14
CA GLU A 174 -16.52 -41.93 -38.41
C GLU A 174 -17.82 -41.65 -37.64
N THR A 175 -18.98 -41.98 -38.21
CA THR A 175 -20.28 -41.66 -37.60
C THR A 175 -20.96 -42.85 -36.95
N GLY A 176 -20.64 -44.08 -37.39
CA GLY A 176 -21.31 -45.31 -36.96
C GLY A 176 -22.67 -45.55 -37.62
N ASP A 177 -23.14 -44.65 -38.48
CA ASP A 177 -24.40 -44.78 -39.22
C ASP A 177 -24.23 -45.65 -40.47
N ASP A 178 -25.34 -46.12 -41.04
CA ASP A 178 -25.33 -46.86 -42.32
C ASP A 178 -24.61 -46.06 -43.42
N ALA A 179 -23.77 -46.75 -44.19
CA ALA A 179 -23.09 -46.12 -45.32
C ALA A 179 -24.12 -45.70 -46.38
N GLN A 180 -24.31 -44.39 -46.55
CA GLN A 180 -25.31 -43.88 -47.47
C GLN A 180 -25.06 -44.34 -48.91
N GLY A 181 -26.13 -44.80 -49.57
CA GLY A 181 -26.06 -45.31 -50.94
C GLY A 181 -25.43 -46.70 -51.05
N PHE A 182 -25.36 -47.46 -49.96
CA PHE A 182 -24.87 -48.83 -49.99
C PHE A 182 -25.75 -49.73 -50.90
N PRO A 183 -25.15 -50.51 -51.83
CA PRO A 183 -25.90 -51.35 -52.75
C PRO A 183 -26.58 -52.51 -52.03
N ALA A 184 -27.82 -52.84 -52.43
CA ALA A 184 -28.57 -53.93 -51.81
C ALA A 184 -28.07 -55.32 -52.26
N LYS A 185 -27.51 -55.43 -53.47
CA LYS A 185 -27.05 -56.70 -54.06
C LYS A 185 -25.70 -56.56 -54.77
N PRO A 186 -24.91 -57.64 -54.94
CA PRO A 186 -23.63 -57.58 -55.63
C PRO A 186 -23.70 -57.05 -57.07
N ARG A 187 -24.80 -57.32 -57.79
CA ARG A 187 -25.04 -56.77 -59.15
C ARG A 187 -25.20 -55.26 -59.18
N ASP A 188 -25.76 -54.68 -58.13
CA ASP A 188 -26.09 -53.24 -58.10
C ASP A 188 -24.81 -52.39 -58.12
N ILE A 189 -23.69 -52.94 -57.64
CA ILE A 189 -22.37 -52.30 -57.66
C ILE A 189 -21.93 -51.93 -59.09
N GLN A 190 -22.20 -52.79 -60.08
CA GLN A 190 -21.81 -52.55 -61.48
C GLN A 190 -22.58 -51.37 -62.09
N GLY A 191 -23.83 -51.18 -61.66
CA GLY A 191 -24.75 -50.14 -62.13
C GLY A 191 -24.48 -48.75 -61.53
N MET A 192 -23.71 -48.66 -60.44
CA MET A 192 -23.46 -47.38 -59.76
C MET A 192 -22.74 -46.36 -60.67
N THR A 193 -23.09 -45.09 -60.51
CA THR A 193 -22.38 -43.99 -61.17
C THR A 193 -21.01 -43.78 -60.54
N THR A 194 -20.06 -43.20 -61.28
CA THR A 194 -18.72 -42.88 -60.74
C THR A 194 -18.82 -41.97 -59.50
N GLY A 195 -19.76 -41.02 -59.49
CA GLY A 195 -20.02 -40.16 -58.34
C GLY A 195 -20.50 -40.93 -57.13
N ALA A 196 -21.49 -41.82 -57.29
CA ALA A 196 -22.00 -42.65 -56.20
C ALA A 196 -20.93 -43.60 -55.63
N LEU A 197 -20.10 -44.20 -56.49
CA LEU A 197 -18.95 -45.02 -56.06
C LEU A 197 -17.93 -44.21 -55.27
N SER A 198 -17.67 -42.97 -55.67
CA SER A 198 -16.72 -42.08 -54.98
C SER A 198 -17.25 -41.70 -53.60
N ALA A 199 -18.51 -41.29 -53.52
CA ALA A 199 -19.16 -40.94 -52.25
C ALA A 199 -19.20 -42.12 -51.28
N LEU A 200 -19.54 -43.33 -51.75
CA LEU A 200 -19.58 -44.52 -50.92
C LEU A 200 -18.18 -45.00 -50.49
N LEU A 201 -17.17 -44.91 -51.35
CA LEU A 201 -15.79 -45.24 -50.96
C LEU A 201 -15.28 -44.27 -49.90
N LEU A 202 -15.48 -42.97 -50.08
CA LEU A 202 -15.08 -41.97 -49.10
C LEU A 202 -15.82 -42.13 -47.77
N SER A 203 -17.13 -42.39 -47.80
CA SER A 203 -17.91 -42.62 -46.56
C SER A 203 -17.50 -43.89 -45.79
N LEU A 204 -16.81 -44.82 -46.46
CA LEU A 204 -16.23 -46.02 -45.86
C LEU A 204 -14.75 -45.85 -45.50
N GLY A 205 -14.21 -44.64 -45.60
CA GLY A 205 -12.80 -44.34 -45.34
C GLY A 205 -11.85 -44.98 -46.37
N GLN A 206 -12.31 -45.21 -47.60
CA GLN A 206 -11.52 -45.75 -48.70
C GLN A 206 -11.12 -44.65 -49.69
N SER A 207 -9.96 -44.82 -50.32
CA SER A 207 -9.52 -43.92 -51.38
C SER A 207 -10.49 -43.96 -52.56
N ASP A 208 -10.74 -42.81 -53.18
CA ASP A 208 -11.57 -42.63 -54.37
C ASP A 208 -10.75 -42.43 -55.64
N ASP A 209 -9.47 -42.79 -55.65
CA ASP A 209 -8.64 -42.68 -56.84
C ASP A 209 -9.02 -43.70 -57.94
N GLY A 210 -8.78 -43.33 -59.20
CA GLY A 210 -8.93 -44.20 -60.36
C GLY A 210 -10.26 -44.10 -61.12
N ASN A 211 -10.38 -44.88 -62.19
CA ASN A 211 -11.56 -44.94 -63.06
C ASN A 211 -12.67 -45.84 -62.49
N LYS A 212 -13.86 -45.80 -63.09
CA LYS A 212 -15.04 -46.53 -62.61
C LYS A 212 -14.78 -48.04 -62.37
N PRO A 213 -14.14 -48.79 -63.29
CA PRO A 213 -13.77 -50.19 -63.03
C PRO A 213 -12.86 -50.40 -61.82
N GLN A 214 -11.87 -49.52 -61.60
CA GLN A 214 -10.98 -49.58 -60.44
C GLN A 214 -11.75 -49.36 -59.13
N LYS A 215 -12.64 -48.37 -59.10
CA LYS A 215 -13.53 -48.08 -57.96
C LYS A 215 -14.47 -49.24 -57.65
N ILE A 216 -15.06 -49.87 -58.67
CA ILE A 216 -15.91 -51.07 -58.52
C ILE A 216 -15.12 -52.21 -57.89
N ARG A 217 -13.92 -52.51 -58.39
CA ARG A 217 -13.08 -53.57 -57.82
C ARG A 217 -12.73 -53.28 -56.37
N ARG A 218 -12.36 -52.04 -56.04
CA ARG A 218 -12.07 -51.61 -54.67
C ARG A 218 -13.26 -51.81 -53.75
N LEU A 219 -14.44 -51.34 -54.16
CA LEU A 219 -15.66 -51.48 -53.37
C LEU A 219 -16.02 -52.96 -53.16
N ARG A 220 -16.01 -53.78 -54.22
CA ARG A 220 -16.30 -55.22 -54.11
C ARG A 220 -15.35 -55.91 -53.13
N ARG A 221 -14.04 -55.65 -53.25
CA ARG A 221 -13.02 -56.19 -52.35
C ARG A 221 -13.24 -55.74 -50.91
N PHE A 222 -13.51 -54.46 -50.70
CA PHE A 222 -13.70 -53.89 -49.36
C PHE A 222 -14.96 -54.42 -48.67
N VAL A 223 -16.04 -54.62 -49.42
CA VAL A 223 -17.31 -55.22 -48.96
C VAL A 223 -17.15 -56.71 -48.65
N GLY A 224 -16.09 -57.37 -49.13
CA GLY A 224 -15.76 -58.76 -48.86
C GLY A 224 -16.20 -59.74 -49.95
N LEU A 225 -16.71 -59.28 -51.09
CA LEU A 225 -17.17 -60.15 -52.18
C LEU A 225 -16.01 -60.90 -52.84
N GLN A 226 -16.25 -62.16 -53.22
CA GLN A 226 -15.28 -62.95 -54.00
C GLN A 226 -15.01 -62.30 -55.36
N GLU A 227 -13.76 -62.42 -55.84
CA GLU A 227 -13.42 -62.05 -57.21
C GLU A 227 -14.17 -62.98 -58.16
N THR A 228 -15.03 -62.41 -59.01
CA THR A 228 -15.75 -63.17 -60.03
C THR A 228 -14.71 -63.84 -60.94
N PRO A 229 -14.76 -65.18 -61.14
CA PRO A 229 -13.87 -65.83 -62.07
C PRO A 229 -14.02 -65.18 -63.44
N VAL A 230 -12.91 -64.74 -64.01
CA VAL A 230 -12.87 -64.33 -65.42
C VAL A 230 -13.07 -65.62 -66.22
N HIS A 231 -14.30 -65.90 -66.64
CA HIS A 231 -14.54 -66.94 -67.64
C HIS A 231 -13.91 -66.43 -68.95
N THR A 232 -12.69 -66.92 -69.22
CA THR A 232 -12.07 -66.93 -70.56
C THR A 232 -12.82 -67.86 -71.49
#